data_AF-A0A3C0GIJ6-F1
#
_entry.id   AF-A0A3C0GIJ6-F1
#
_cell.length_a   1.000
_cell.length_b   1.000
_cell.length_c   1.000
_cell.angle_alpha   90.00
_cell.angle_beta   90.00
_cell.angle_gamma   90.00
#
_symmetry.space_group_name_H-M   'P 1'
#
loop_
_entity.id
_entity.type
_entity.pdbx_description
1 polymer ?
#
loop_
_entity_poly.entity_id
_entity_poly.type
_entity_poly.pdbx_seq_one_letter_code
_entity_poly.pdbx_strand_id
1 'polypeptide(L)' 'AREKSLIALAVSHVVKCPYCIDAYTKDGLQKGITKEEMMEAVHVGAAIEGGATLVHGVQMMNKYNKLSM' A
#
# COMPACT_ATOMS: atom_id res chain seq x y z
N ALA A 1 11.34 -5.35 -15.61
CA ALA A 1 12.17 -5.38 -14.38
C ALA A 1 11.94 -4.11 -13.56
N ARG A 2 11.87 -2.96 -14.23
CA ARG A 2 11.41 -1.66 -13.72
C ARG A 2 10.03 -1.71 -13.04
N GLU A 3 9.05 -2.33 -13.69
CA GLU A 3 7.66 -2.40 -13.22
C GLU A 3 7.54 -3.18 -11.91
N LYS A 4 8.37 -4.21 -11.74
CA LYS A 4 8.44 -4.97 -10.48
C LYS A 4 8.90 -4.09 -9.31
N SER A 5 9.78 -3.12 -9.55
CA SER A 5 10.23 -2.17 -8.53
C SER A 5 9.12 -1.21 -8.11
N LEU A 6 8.30 -0.74 -9.06
CA LEU A 6 7.10 0.07 -8.78
C LEU A 6 6.09 -0.72 -7.95
N ILE A 7 5.80 -1.97 -8.34
CA ILE A 7 4.90 -2.85 -7.58
C ILE A 7 5.46 -3.07 -6.17
N ALA A 8 6.75 -3.37 -6.04
CA ALA A 8 7.38 -3.59 -4.76
C ALA A 8 7.37 -2.32 -3.88
N LEU A 9 7.56 -1.14 -4.46
CA LEU A 9 7.44 0.13 -3.75
C LEU A 9 6.01 0.35 -3.21
N ALA A 10 4.99 0.09 -4.02
CA ALA A 10 3.59 0.18 -3.58
C ALA A 10 3.29 -0.80 -2.44
N VAL A 11 3.68 -2.07 -2.59
CA VAL A 11 3.52 -3.10 -1.55
C VAL A 11 4.23 -2.70 -0.26
N SER A 12 5.43 -2.13 -0.36
CA SER A 12 6.22 -1.67 0.80
C SER A 12 5.50 -0.62 1.63
N HIS A 13 4.75 0.28 0.99
CA HIS A 13 3.91 1.26 1.67
C HIS A 13 2.69 0.60 2.33
N VAL A 14 1.99 -0.30 1.61
CA VAL A 14 0.81 -1.01 2.14
C VAL A 14 1.16 -1.85 3.38
N VAL A 15 2.31 -2.54 3.37
CA VAL A 15 2.76 -3.34 4.52
C VAL A 15 3.56 -2.54 5.55
N LYS A 16 3.78 -1.24 5.32
CA LYS A 16 4.47 -0.31 6.23
C LYS A 16 5.89 -0.75 6.59
N CYS A 17 6.63 -1.28 5.61
CA CYS A 17 8.01 -1.71 5.81
C CYS A 17 8.99 -0.57 5.47
N PRO A 18 9.58 0.13 6.47
CA PRO A 18 10.45 1.29 6.22
C PRO A 18 11.70 0.91 5.40
N TYR A 19 12.35 -0.21 5.73
CA TYR A 19 13.52 -0.68 4.99
C TYR A 19 13.22 -1.03 3.53
N CYS A 20 12.01 -1.56 3.28
CA CYS A 20 11.57 -1.89 1.94
C CYS A 20 11.28 -0.63 1.12
N ILE A 21 10.69 0.40 1.74
CA ILE A 21 10.47 1.70 1.12
C ILE A 21 11.80 2.28 0.66
N ASP A 22 12.82 2.30 1.53
CA ASP A 22 14.15 2.81 1.17
C ASP A 22 14.78 2.00 0.02
N ALA A 23 14.73 0.67 0.11
CA ALA A 23 15.31 -0.24 -0.87
C ALA A 23 14.68 -0.06 -2.26
N TYR A 24 13.34 -0.04 -2.34
CA TYR A 24 12.64 0.04 -3.62
C TYR A 24 12.55 1.47 -4.17
N THR A 25 12.69 2.49 -3.33
CA THR A 25 12.89 3.88 -3.80
C THR A 25 14.24 3.98 -4.51
N LYS A 26 15.33 3.48 -3.90
CA LYS A 26 16.67 3.49 -4.50
C LYS A 26 16.72 2.68 -5.80
N ASP A 27 16.17 1.46 -5.78
CA ASP A 27 16.13 0.58 -6.95
C ASP A 27 15.28 1.18 -8.08
N GLY A 28 14.17 1.85 -7.75
CA GLY A 28 13.36 2.58 -8.73
C GLY A 28 14.11 3.73 -9.40
N LEU A 29 14.86 4.53 -8.62
CA LEU A 29 15.71 5.60 -9.15
C LEU A 29 16.78 5.06 -10.10
N GLN A 30 17.45 3.96 -9.73
CA GLN A 30 18.46 3.31 -10.58
C GLN A 30 17.88 2.79 -11.91
N LYS A 31 16.58 2.53 -11.95
CA LYS A 31 15.84 2.05 -13.12
C LYS A 31 15.13 3.16 -13.90
N GLY A 32 15.38 4.42 -13.57
CA GLY A 32 14.83 5.58 -14.27
C GLY A 32 13.34 5.80 -14.04
N ILE A 33 12.78 5.27 -12.95
CA ILE A 33 11.38 5.52 -12.57
C ILE A 33 11.28 6.95 -12.06
N THR A 34 10.32 7.71 -12.58
CA THR A 34 10.17 9.11 -12.17
C THR A 34 9.49 9.22 -10.81
N LYS A 35 9.62 10.38 -10.17
CA LYS A 35 8.94 10.67 -8.92
C LYS A 35 7.41 10.56 -9.06
N GLU A 36 6.89 11.02 -10.19
CA GLU A 36 5.46 11.00 -10.52
C GLU A 36 4.95 9.56 -10.58
N GLU A 37 5.66 8.68 -11.29
CA GLU A 37 5.32 7.26 -11.39
C GLU A 37 5.37 6.55 -10.02
N MET A 38 6.37 6.87 -9.20
CA MET A 38 6.43 6.35 -7.82
C MET A 38 5.23 6.81 -6.99
N MET A 39 4.86 8.09 -7.08
CA MET A 39 3.72 8.64 -6.35
C MET A 39 2.38 8.08 -6.82
N GLU A 40 2.21 7.81 -8.12
CA GLU A 40 1.04 7.10 -8.63
C GLU A 40 0.92 5.71 -8.01
N ALA A 41 2.03 4.95 -7.95
CA ALA A 41 2.04 3.63 -7.33
C ALA A 41 1.69 3.69 -5.83
N VAL A 42 2.21 4.69 -5.10
CA VAL A 42 1.87 4.91 -3.69
C VAL A 42 0.40 5.25 -3.51
N HIS A 43 -0.16 6.16 -4.33
CA HIS A 43 -1.57 6.52 -4.26
C HIS A 43 -2.49 5.33 -4.52
N VAL A 44 -2.20 4.51 -5.53
CA VAL A 44 -2.96 3.30 -5.82
C VAL A 44 -2.88 2.31 -4.65
N GLY A 45 -1.68 2.09 -4.08
CA GLY A 45 -1.51 1.24 -2.91
C GLY A 45 -2.34 1.73 -1.71
N ALA A 46 -2.29 3.02 -1.40
CA ALA A 46 -3.03 3.63 -0.30
C ALA A 46 -4.56 3.53 -0.47
N ALA A 47 -5.07 3.73 -1.69
CA ALA A 47 -6.50 3.61 -1.97
C ALA A 47 -7.01 2.18 -1.69
N ILE A 48 -6.25 1.16 -2.09
CA ILE A 48 -6.60 -0.25 -1.85
C ILE A 48 -6.51 -0.60 -0.36
N GLU A 49 -5.47 -0.16 0.35
CA GLU A 49 -5.33 -0.37 1.80
C GLU A 49 -6.50 0.27 2.59
N GLY A 50 -6.86 1.51 2.22
CA GLY A 50 -7.98 2.22 2.83
C GLY A 50 -9.29 1.45 2.63
N GLY A 51 -9.57 0.98 1.42
CA GLY A 51 -10.75 0.16 1.13
C GLY A 51 -10.80 -1.14 1.93
N ALA A 52 -9.68 -1.87 2.01
CA ALA A 52 -9.58 -3.09 2.81
C ALA A 52 -9.86 -2.82 4.30
N THR A 53 -9.32 -1.72 4.84
CA THR A 53 -9.55 -1.29 6.22
C THR A 53 -11.05 -1.07 6.50
N LEU A 54 -11.76 -0.41 5.58
CA LEU A 54 -13.21 -0.18 5.73
C LEU A 54 -14.01 -1.48 5.70
N VAL A 55 -13.63 -2.47 4.88
CA VAL A 55 -14.28 -3.80 4.87
C VAL A 55 -14.10 -4.52 6.20
N HIS A 56 -12.93 -4.40 6.85
CA HIS A 56 -12.75 -4.92 8.21
C HIS A 56 -13.61 -4.16 9.24
N GLY A 57 -13.97 -2.91 8.99
CA GLY A 57 -14.98 -2.17 9.74
C GLY A 57 -16.35 -2.87 9.73
N VAL A 58 -16.75 -3.48 8.62
CA VAL A 58 -18.00 -4.26 8.55
C VAL A 58 -17.95 -5.48 9.47
N GLN A 59 -16.80 -6.16 9.55
CA GLN A 59 -16.61 -7.28 10.48
C GLN A 59 -16.79 -6.84 11.94
N MET A 60 -16.22 -5.68 12.30
CA MET A 60 -16.41 -5.08 13.62
C MET A 60 -17.88 -4.75 13.89
N MET A 61 -18.57 -4.11 12.94
CA MET A 61 -20.01 -3.78 13.10
C MET A 61 -20.88 -5.03 13.28
N ASN A 62 -20.58 -6.10 12.55
CA ASN A 62 -21.27 -7.38 12.72
C ASN A 62 -21.05 -7.96 14.12
N LYS A 63 -19.85 -7.79 14.69
CA LYS A 63 -19.54 -8.23 16.05
C LYS A 63 -20.22 -7.33 17.09
N TYR A 64 -20.20 -6.02 16.90
CA TYR A 64 -20.87 -5.03 17.75
C TYR A 64 -22.36 -5.37 17.89
N ASN A 65 -23.08 -5.48 16.76
CA ASN A 65 -24.52 -5.78 16.74
C ASN A 65 -24.87 -7.08 17.48
N LYS A 66 -24.01 -8.10 17.42
CA LYS A 66 -24.22 -9.37 18.14
C LYS A 66 -24.02 -9.28 19.65
N LEU A 67 -23.20 -8.32 20.12
CA LEU A 67 -22.86 -8.17 21.53
C LEU A 67 -23.70 -7.09 22.23
N SER A 68 -24.27 -6.14 21.48
CA SER A 68 -25.06 -5.03 22.00
C SER A 68 -26.58 -5.29 22.01
N MET A 69 -27.01 -6.50 21.65
CA MET A 69 -28.39 -7.01 21.78
C MET A 69 -28.49 -7.86 23.03
#